data_AF-A0A4Q3ZJ31-F1
#
_entry.id   AF-A0A4Q3ZJ31-F1
#
_cell.length_a   1.000
_cell.length_b   1.000
_cell.length_c   1.000
_cell.angle_alpha   90.00
_cell.angle_beta   90.00
_cell.angle_gamma   90.00
#
_symmetry.space_group_name_H-M   'P 1'
#
loop_
_entity.id
_entity.type
_entity.pdbx_description
1 polymer ?
#
loop_
_entity_poly.entity_id
_entity_poly.type
_entity_poly.pdbx_seq_one_letter_code
_entity_poly.pdbx_strand_id
1 'polypeptide(L)' 'MKTIPTILALVLSVSAAHAMSNMQSTVIKDLADSGVPEACLQKVTVNDATRINGWHHDPKMTAATANRMTRDFVAKICAR' A
#
# COMPACT_ATOMS: atom_id res chain seq x y z
N MET A 1 31.64 41.21 15.70
CA MET A 1 31.86 39.76 15.53
C MET A 1 30.55 39.15 15.08
N LYS A 2 30.57 38.43 13.96
CA LYS A 2 29.41 38.10 13.12
C LYS A 2 28.87 36.72 13.53
N THR A 3 27.59 36.63 13.86
CA THR A 3 26.90 35.37 14.18
C THR A 3 26.73 34.55 12.89
N ILE A 4 27.17 33.30 12.93
CA ILE A 4 26.97 32.32 11.85
C ILE A 4 25.85 31.39 12.30
N PRO A 5 24.65 31.43 11.69
CA PRO A 5 23.66 30.39 11.87
C PRO A 5 23.84 29.35 10.76
N THR A 6 24.13 28.12 11.12
CA THR A 6 24.01 27.01 10.16
C THR A 6 23.19 25.91 10.80
N ILE A 7 21.88 26.00 10.55
CA ILE A 7 20.89 24.99 10.88
C ILE A 7 21.30 23.71 10.16
N LEU A 8 21.71 22.71 10.94
CA LEU A 8 22.16 21.42 10.46
C LEU A 8 20.93 20.60 10.04
N ALA A 9 20.81 20.44 8.72
CA ALA A 9 20.01 19.50 7.94
C ALA A 9 19.09 18.53 8.70
N LEU A 10 17.77 18.79 8.60
CA LEU A 10 16.72 17.81 8.87
C LEU A 10 16.25 17.22 7.52
N VAL A 11 16.96 16.23 6.97
CA VAL A 11 16.56 15.55 5.72
C VAL A 11 16.73 14.04 5.84
N LEU A 12 15.98 13.39 6.73
CA LEU A 12 15.94 11.92 6.83
C LEU A 12 14.54 11.45 7.22
N SER A 13 13.56 11.57 6.33
CA SER A 13 12.26 10.88 6.51
C SER A 13 11.40 10.69 5.24
N VAL A 14 11.78 11.25 4.09
CA VAL A 14 10.91 11.27 2.89
C VAL A 14 10.86 9.92 2.14
N SER A 15 11.79 9.00 2.36
CA SER A 15 11.88 7.75 1.59
C SER A 15 10.77 6.74 1.91
N ALA A 16 10.24 6.74 3.13
CA ALA A 16 9.22 5.78 3.57
C ALA A 16 7.84 6.08 2.94
N ALA A 17 7.50 7.36 2.77
CA ALA A 17 6.21 7.77 2.19
C ALA A 17 6.10 7.40 0.69
N HIS A 18 7.18 7.55 -0.07
CA HIS A 18 7.20 7.22 -1.50
C HIS A 18 7.07 5.71 -1.76
N ALA A 19 7.73 4.87 -0.95
CA ALA A 19 7.62 3.42 -1.07
C ALA A 19 6.20 2.92 -0.77
N MET A 20 5.53 3.51 0.23
CA MET A 20 4.14 3.19 0.57
C MET A 20 3.14 3.61 -0.51
N SER A 21 3.35 4.77 -1.14
CA SER A 21 2.52 5.23 -2.27
C SER A 21 2.66 4.31 -3.50
N ASN A 22 3.88 3.89 -3.83
CA ASN A 22 4.14 2.98 -4.94
C ASN A 22 3.48 1.61 -4.72
N MET A 23 3.55 1.07 -3.49
CA MET A 23 2.88 -0.19 -3.15
C MET A 23 1.37 -0.10 -3.30
N GLN A 24 0.75 0.99 -2.83
CA GLN A 24 -0.69 1.20 -2.98
C GLN A 24 -1.09 1.23 -4.46
N SER A 25 -0.34 1.94 -5.29
CA SER A 25 -0.58 2.01 -6.73
C SER A 25 -0.47 0.62 -7.40
N THR A 26 0.56 -0.16 -7.07
CA THR A 26 0.72 -1.53 -7.58
C THR A 26 -0.47 -2.41 -7.19
N VAL A 27 -0.87 -2.41 -5.92
CA VAL A 27 -2.01 -3.21 -5.46
C VAL A 27 -3.30 -2.77 -6.16
N ILE A 28 -3.54 -1.46 -6.31
CA ILE A 28 -4.71 -0.96 -7.04
C ILE A 28 -4.70 -1.46 -8.48
N LYS A 29 -3.55 -1.43 -9.15
CA LYS A 29 -3.41 -1.94 -10.51
C LYS A 29 -3.70 -3.45 -10.59
N ASP A 30 -3.13 -4.25 -9.69
CA ASP A 30 -3.36 -5.70 -9.66
C ASP A 30 -4.84 -6.05 -9.43
N LEU A 31 -5.51 -5.29 -8.56
CA LEU A 31 -6.94 -5.44 -8.31
C LEU A 31 -7.77 -5.04 -9.53
N ALA A 32 -7.40 -3.95 -10.21
CA ALA A 32 -8.06 -3.51 -11.45
C ALA A 32 -7.93 -4.57 -12.56
N ASP A 33 -6.72 -5.11 -12.75
CA ASP A 33 -6.44 -6.17 -13.72
C ASP A 33 -7.20 -7.48 -13.37
N SER A 34 -7.54 -7.68 -12.09
CA SER A 34 -8.37 -8.78 -11.60
C SER A 34 -9.89 -8.53 -11.73
N GLY A 35 -10.31 -7.39 -12.30
CA GLY A 35 -11.71 -7.05 -12.54
C GLY A 35 -12.45 -6.43 -11.34
N VAL A 36 -11.72 -5.93 -10.33
CA VAL A 36 -12.34 -5.18 -9.22
C VAL A 36 -12.86 -3.84 -9.74
N PRO A 37 -14.13 -3.47 -9.47
CA PRO A 37 -14.71 -2.25 -10.01
C PRO A 37 -14.07 -1.00 -9.41
N GLU A 38 -13.97 0.07 -10.22
CA GLU A 38 -13.28 1.32 -9.86
C GLU A 38 -13.80 1.94 -8.56
N ALA A 39 -15.12 1.86 -8.32
CA ALA A 39 -15.74 2.32 -7.08
C ALA A 39 -15.17 1.66 -5.82
N CYS A 40 -14.68 0.43 -5.91
CA CYS A 40 -13.96 -0.23 -4.82
C CYS A 40 -12.48 0.18 -4.76
N LEU A 41 -11.83 0.32 -5.92
CA LEU A 41 -10.41 0.70 -6.02
C LEU A 41 -10.14 2.05 -5.36
N GLN A 42 -11.05 3.02 -5.53
CA GLN A 42 -10.93 4.35 -4.92
C GLN A 42 -10.99 4.32 -3.37
N LYS A 43 -11.50 3.24 -2.78
CA LYS A 43 -11.59 3.06 -1.31
C LYS A 43 -10.35 2.39 -0.72
N VAL A 44 -9.45 1.87 -1.56
CA VAL A 44 -8.23 1.18 -1.13
C VAL A 44 -7.29 2.18 -0.47
N THR A 45 -6.98 1.95 0.80
CA THR A 45 -5.99 2.75 1.53
C THR A 45 -4.59 2.11 1.45
N VAL A 46 -3.56 2.86 1.82
CA VAL A 46 -2.19 2.34 1.99
C VAL A 46 -2.15 1.14 2.95
N ASN A 47 -2.97 1.16 4.01
CA ASN A 47 -3.01 0.06 4.98
C ASN A 47 -3.66 -1.20 4.40
N ASP A 48 -4.70 -1.03 3.58
CA ASP A 48 -5.32 -2.12 2.84
C ASP A 48 -4.33 -2.75 1.85
N ALA A 49 -3.60 -1.90 1.12
CA ALA A 49 -2.57 -2.34 0.18
C ALA A 49 -1.41 -3.08 0.89
N THR A 50 -0.91 -2.55 2.00
CA THR A 50 0.13 -3.22 2.82
C THR A 50 -0.32 -4.61 3.25
N ARG A 51 -1.58 -4.75 3.66
CA ARG A 51 -2.13 -6.02 4.13
C ARG A 51 -2.32 -7.03 3.00
N ILE A 52 -2.84 -6.58 1.86
CA ILE A 52 -2.94 -7.41 0.66
C ILE A 52 -1.55 -7.86 0.22
N ASN A 53 -0.62 -6.92 0.07
CA ASN A 53 0.77 -7.21 -0.31
C ASN A 53 1.45 -8.17 0.67
N GLY A 54 1.17 -8.03 1.97
CA GLY A 54 1.67 -8.91 3.02
C GLY A 54 1.23 -10.36 2.86
N TRP A 55 -0.02 -10.62 2.43
CA TRP A 55 -0.48 -12.00 2.15
C TRP A 55 0.24 -12.64 0.97
N HIS A 56 0.52 -11.87 -0.08
CA HIS A 56 1.20 -12.36 -1.28
C HIS A 56 2.70 -12.61 -1.07
N HIS A 57 3.30 -11.98 -0.07
CA HIS A 57 4.70 -12.16 0.30
C HIS A 57 4.91 -13.00 1.57
N ASP A 58 3.85 -13.54 2.16
CA ASP A 58 3.96 -14.41 3.34
C ASP A 58 4.47 -15.79 2.89
N PRO A 59 5.68 -16.23 3.33
CA PRO A 59 6.25 -17.51 2.91
C PRO A 59 5.47 -18.72 3.43
N LYS A 60 4.55 -18.54 4.38
CA LYS A 60 3.69 -19.59 4.93
C LYS A 60 2.34 -19.64 4.24
N MET A 61 2.03 -18.69 3.35
CA MET A 61 0.76 -18.61 2.65
C MET A 61 0.90 -19.12 1.23
N THR A 62 0.03 -20.06 0.83
CA THR A 62 -0.05 -20.47 -0.57
C THR A 62 -0.72 -19.37 -1.40
N ALA A 63 -0.38 -19.29 -2.69
CA ALA A 63 -1.01 -18.34 -3.60
C ALA A 63 -2.54 -18.45 -3.60
N ALA A 64 -3.10 -19.66 -3.51
CA ALA A 64 -4.54 -19.88 -3.44
C ALA A 64 -5.16 -19.25 -2.17
N THR A 65 -4.50 -19.40 -1.02
CA THR A 65 -4.93 -18.80 0.24
C THR A 65 -4.81 -17.27 0.20
N ALA A 66 -3.69 -16.73 -0.29
CA ALA A 66 -3.49 -15.30 -0.45
C ALA A 66 -4.58 -14.69 -1.36
N ASN A 67 -4.83 -15.29 -2.52
CA ASN A 67 -5.88 -14.85 -3.44
C ASN A 67 -7.27 -14.87 -2.79
N ARG A 68 -7.60 -15.93 -2.04
CA ARG A 68 -8.87 -16.01 -1.32
C ARG A 68 -8.99 -14.87 -0.30
N MET A 69 -7.96 -14.65 0.51
CA MET A 69 -7.92 -13.58 1.51
C MET A 69 -8.06 -12.20 0.86
N THR A 70 -7.36 -11.97 -0.25
CA THR A 70 -7.48 -10.74 -1.05
C THR A 70 -8.93 -10.53 -1.49
N ARG A 71 -9.59 -11.52 -2.11
CA ARG A 71 -10.99 -11.37 -2.53
C ARG A 71 -11.94 -11.07 -1.37
N ASP A 72 -11.83 -11.83 -0.28
CA ASP A 72 -12.69 -11.67 0.89
C ASP A 72 -12.49 -10.27 1.53
N PHE A 73 -11.28 -9.72 1.44
CA PHE A 73 -10.95 -8.40 1.95
C PHE A 73 -11.37 -7.28 1.01
N VAL A 74 -11.22 -7.46 -0.31
CA VAL A 74 -11.73 -6.53 -1.32
C VAL A 74 -13.24 -6.35 -1.17
N ALA A 75 -14.00 -7.42 -0.89
CA ALA A 75 -15.42 -7.31 -0.59
C ALA A 75 -15.72 -6.37 0.60
N LYS A 76 -14.87 -6.39 1.64
CA LYS A 76 -15.00 -5.47 2.79
C LYS A 76 -14.63 -4.03 2.42
N ILE A 77 -13.59 -3.83 1.59
CA ILE A 77 -13.21 -2.51 1.09
C ILE A 77 -14.34 -1.92 0.24
N CYS A 78 -14.93 -2.72 -0.64
CA CYS A 78 -16.07 -2.31 -1.47
C CYS A 78 -17.28 -1.84 -0.64
N ALA A 79 -17.51 -2.46 0.52
CA ALA A 79 -18.63 -2.18 1.40
C ALA A 79 -18.43 -0.98 2.35
N ARG A 80 -17.20 -0.43 2.45
CA ARG A 80 -16.93 0.82 3.19
C ARG A 80 -17.53 2.03 2.52
#